data_AF-B6K6G3-F1
#
_entry.id   AF-B6K6G3-F1
#
_cell.length_a   1.000
_cell.length_b   1.000
_cell.length_c   1.000
_cell.angle_alpha   90.00
_cell.angle_beta   90.00
_cell.angle_gamma   90.00
#
_symmetry.space_group_name_H-M   'P 1'
#
loop_
_entity.id
_entity.type
_entity.pdbx_description
1 polymer ?
#
loop_
_entity_poly.entity_id
_entity_poly.type
_entity_poly.pdbx_seq_one_letter_code
_entity_poly.pdbx_strand_id
1 'polypeptide(L)'
;MEQVIHPLSPASQQHNSKSITFVRNVSCTIFGCTAGILGLTSYQGFIFYFLSSLLVSTLLFVYKMKCQLSEYHHSGLNFWFSDLLGGLSSYILTWTLFYSLIYVYE
;
A
#
# COMPACT_ATOMS: atom_id res chain seq x y z
N MET A 1 -21.21 25.59 27.24
CA MET A 1 -22.10 24.50 26.84
C MET A 1 -21.38 23.74 25.75
N GLU A 2 -21.02 22.50 26.07
CA GLU A 2 -20.13 21.62 25.33
C GLU A 2 -20.49 21.51 23.84
N GLN A 3 -19.51 21.76 22.96
CA GLN A 3 -19.56 21.25 21.60
C GLN A 3 -19.39 19.73 21.69
N VAL A 4 -20.52 19.04 21.73
CA VAL A 4 -20.57 17.59 21.61
C VAL A 4 -20.24 17.25 20.16
N ILE A 5 -18.96 16.97 19.89
CA ILE A 5 -18.43 16.50 18.61
C ILE A 5 -18.95 15.06 18.41
N HIS A 6 -20.14 14.92 17.81
CA HIS A 6 -20.71 13.63 17.42
C HIS A 6 -20.12 13.14 16.08
N PRO A 7 -20.38 11.87 15.74
CA PRO A 7 -19.38 10.82 15.56
C PRO A 7 -18.51 11.03 14.31
N LEU A 8 -17.31 10.47 14.25
CA LEU A 8 -16.46 10.41 13.05
C LEU A 8 -17.30 10.27 11.77
N SER A 9 -17.41 11.35 10.99
CA SER A 9 -18.34 11.37 9.85
C SER A 9 -17.92 10.30 8.83
N PRO A 10 -18.86 9.51 8.28
CA PRO A 10 -18.53 8.48 7.30
C PRO A 10 -17.80 9.06 6.07
N ALA A 11 -18.10 10.31 5.71
CA ALA A 11 -17.41 11.05 4.66
C ALA A 11 -15.91 11.27 4.98
N SER A 12 -15.57 11.64 6.23
CA SER A 12 -14.17 11.83 6.64
C SER A 12 -13.38 10.53 6.67
N GLN A 13 -14.02 9.43 7.06
CA GLN A 13 -13.41 8.10 7.04
C GLN A 13 -13.14 7.63 5.60
N GLN A 14 -14.11 7.81 4.70
CA GLN A 14 -13.95 7.48 3.29
C GLN A 14 -12.83 8.30 2.63
N HIS A 15 -12.72 9.59 2.95
CA HIS A 15 -11.64 10.43 2.45
C HIS A 15 -10.26 9.97 2.93
N ASN A 16 -10.16 9.61 4.22
CA ASN A 16 -8.92 9.09 4.80
C ASN A 16 -8.52 7.75 4.16
N SER A 17 -9.47 6.82 3.99
CA SER A 17 -9.23 5.54 3.32
C SER A 17 -8.75 5.73 1.88
N LYS A 18 -9.37 6.64 1.11
CA LYS A 18 -8.90 6.96 -0.25
C LYS A 18 -7.47 7.51 -0.27
N SER A 19 -7.12 8.38 0.68
CA SER A 19 -5.77 8.93 0.79
C SER A 19 -4.75 7.84 1.12
N ILE A 20 -5.11 6.89 1.99
CA ILE A 20 -4.26 5.75 2.35
C ILE A 20 -4.03 4.84 1.14
N THR A 21 -5.09 4.46 0.42
CA THR A 21 -5.00 3.66 -0.81
C THR A 21 -4.15 4.36 -1.88
N PHE A 22 -4.27 5.68 -2.04
CA PHE A 22 -3.44 6.44 -2.98
C PHE A 22 -1.94 6.35 -2.65
N VAL A 23 -1.56 6.57 -1.39
CA VAL A 23 -0.15 6.45 -0.95
C VAL A 23 0.36 5.03 -1.16
N ARG A 24 -0.47 4.02 -0.87
CA ARG A 24 -0.11 2.61 -1.06
C ARG A 24 0.11 2.29 -2.54
N ASN A 25 -0.77 2.74 -3.43
CA ASN A 25 -0.62 2.56 -4.87
C ASN A 25 0.64 3.22 -5.43
N VAL A 26 0.92 4.48 -5.05
CA VAL A 26 2.15 5.18 -5.47
C VAL A 26 3.39 4.44 -4.96
N SER A 27 3.37 3.95 -3.72
CA SER A 27 4.47 3.17 -3.15
C SER A 27 4.68 1.87 -3.93
N CYS A 28 3.61 1.12 -4.24
CA CYS A 28 3.67 -0.11 -5.04
C CYS A 28 4.30 0.13 -6.42
N THR A 29 3.96 1.23 -7.10
CA THR A 29 4.57 1.61 -8.38
C THR A 29 6.07 1.86 -8.25
N ILE A 30 6.52 2.57 -7.21
CA ILE A 30 7.96 2.84 -6.97
C ILE A 30 8.73 1.55 -6.67
N PHE A 31 8.16 0.67 -5.85
CA PHE A 31 8.74 -0.65 -5.58
C PHE A 31 8.74 -1.53 -6.83
N GLY A 32 7.73 -1.43 -7.70
CA GLY A 32 7.68 -2.10 -9.00
C GLY A 32 8.81 -1.66 -9.92
N CYS A 33 9.06 -0.35 -10.03
CA CYS A 33 10.21 0.19 -10.76
C CYS A 33 11.53 -0.36 -10.20
N THR A 34 11.68 -0.34 -8.87
CA THR A 34 12.89 -0.83 -8.20
C THR A 34 13.12 -2.32 -8.47
N ALA A 35 12.07 -3.14 -8.36
CA ALA A 35 12.13 -4.57 -8.67
C ALA A 35 12.49 -4.85 -10.13
N GLY A 36 11.95 -4.05 -11.05
CA GLY A 36 12.28 -4.11 -12.48
C GLY A 36 13.74 -3.76 -12.77
N ILE A 37 14.27 -2.71 -12.15
CA ILE A 37 15.68 -2.32 -12.29
C ILE A 37 16.62 -3.39 -11.75
N LEU A 38 16.31 -3.95 -10.57
CA LEU A 38 17.10 -5.03 -9.97
C LEU A 38 17.05 -6.35 -10.77
N GLY A 39 16.16 -6.48 -11.76
CA GLY A 39 16.06 -7.70 -12.58
C GLY A 39 15.54 -8.91 -11.81
N LEU A 40 14.84 -8.70 -10.70
CA LEU A 40 14.31 -9.79 -9.88
C LEU A 40 13.28 -10.57 -10.71
N THR A 41 13.57 -11.83 -11.01
CA THR A 41 12.68 -12.67 -11.83
C THR A 41 11.79 -13.56 -10.99
N SER A 42 10.57 -13.81 -11.51
CA SER A 42 9.64 -14.81 -11.01
C SER A 42 9.36 -14.71 -9.50
N TYR A 43 9.77 -15.69 -8.69
CA TYR A 43 9.45 -15.80 -7.27
C TYR A 43 10.03 -14.66 -6.42
N GLN A 44 11.20 -14.14 -6.80
CA GLN A 44 11.86 -13.09 -6.03
C GLN A 44 11.10 -11.75 -6.13
N GLY A 45 10.52 -11.45 -7.29
CA GLY A 45 9.66 -10.27 -7.48
C GLY A 45 8.38 -10.35 -6.66
N PHE A 46 7.78 -11.54 -6.50
CA PHE A 46 6.61 -11.71 -5.63
C PHE A 46 6.96 -11.58 -4.15
N ILE A 47 8.08 -12.16 -3.70
CA ILE A 47 8.55 -12.00 -2.31
C ILE A 47 8.81 -10.52 -2.02
N PHE A 48 9.45 -9.80 -2.94
CA PHE A 48 9.69 -8.37 -2.81
C PHE A 48 8.38 -7.56 -2.71
N TYR A 49 7.35 -7.95 -3.46
CA TYR A 49 6.02 -7.36 -3.33
C TYR A 49 5.42 -7.57 -1.94
N PHE A 50 5.47 -8.79 -1.41
CA PHE A 50 4.96 -9.06 -0.06
C PHE A 50 5.72 -8.29 1.00
N LEU A 51 7.05 -8.23 0.94
CA LEU A 51 7.86 -7.44 1.87
C LEU A 51 7.55 -5.95 1.78
N SER A 52 7.49 -5.39 0.56
CA SER A 52 7.22 -3.96 0.37
C SER A 52 5.80 -3.58 0.79
N SER A 53 4.79 -4.41 0.48
CA SER A 53 3.42 -4.22 0.94
C SER A 53 3.32 -4.27 2.47
N LEU A 54 4.04 -5.21 3.10
CA LEU A 54 4.13 -5.31 4.56
C LEU A 54 4.83 -4.11 5.19
N LEU A 55 5.91 -3.63 4.57
CA LEU A 55 6.63 -2.42 4.98
C LEU A 55 5.73 -1.18 4.86
N VAL A 56 5.02 -0.99 3.75
CA VAL A 56 4.12 0.15 3.57
C VAL A 56 2.97 0.12 4.59
N SER A 57 2.37 -1.06 4.82
CA SER A 57 1.33 -1.22 5.84
C SER A 57 1.84 -0.91 7.25
N THR A 58 3.03 -1.39 7.63
CA THR A 58 3.64 -1.07 8.93
C THR A 58 4.03 0.40 9.04
N LEU A 59 4.57 1.00 7.99
CA LEU A 59 4.96 2.42 7.97
C LEU A 59 3.74 3.32 8.12
N LEU A 60 2.64 3.01 7.41
CA LEU A 60 1.37 3.71 7.57
C LEU A 60 0.82 3.54 8.99
N PHE A 61 0.90 2.34 9.55
CA PHE A 61 0.47 2.09 10.93
C PHE A 61 1.26 2.93 11.94
N VAL A 62 2.59 2.93 11.85
CA VAL A 62 3.47 3.68 12.76
C VAL A 62 3.30 5.19 12.59
N TYR A 63 3.29 5.67 11.34
CA TYR A 63 3.36 7.10 11.04
C TYR A 63 1.99 7.81 11.07
N LYS A 64 0.91 7.12 10.67
CA LYS A 64 -0.44 7.71 10.63
C LYS A 64 -1.33 7.34 11.82
N MET A 65 -1.16 6.17 12.45
CA MET A 65 -2.10 5.71 13.49
C MET A 65 -1.71 5.99 14.94
N LYS A 66 -0.52 6.53 15.27
CA LYS A 66 -0.15 6.95 16.65
C LYS A 66 -0.58 5.98 17.78
N CYS A 67 -0.63 4.66 17.55
CA CYS A 67 -1.13 3.68 18.51
C CYS A 67 -2.58 3.89 19.03
N GLN A 68 -3.46 4.59 18.31
CA GLN A 68 -4.88 4.72 18.70
C GLN A 68 -5.75 3.72 17.93
N LEU A 69 -5.69 2.45 18.38
CA LEU A 69 -6.40 1.30 17.78
C LEU A 69 -7.81 1.09 18.36
N SER A 70 -8.28 1.94 19.28
CA SER A 70 -9.35 1.52 20.19
C SER A 70 -10.80 1.78 19.74
N GLU A 71 -11.08 2.31 18.55
CA GLU A 71 -12.49 2.58 18.21
C GLU A 71 -12.91 2.53 16.74
N TYR A 72 -12.01 2.27 15.78
CA TYR A 72 -12.32 2.57 14.38
C TYR A 72 -12.33 1.43 13.34
N HIS A 73 -11.86 0.23 13.65
CA HIS A 73 -11.98 -0.85 12.67
C HIS A 73 -11.95 -2.24 13.28
N HIS A 74 -13.08 -2.93 13.18
CA HIS A 74 -13.17 -4.37 13.38
C HIS A 74 -12.35 -5.05 12.26
N SER A 75 -11.40 -5.90 12.63
CA SER A 75 -10.54 -6.74 11.77
C SER A 75 -9.26 -6.07 11.23
N GLY A 76 -8.18 -6.16 12.03
CA GLY A 76 -6.82 -5.79 11.62
C GLY A 76 -6.32 -6.57 10.39
N LEU A 77 -6.75 -7.82 10.19
CA LEU A 77 -6.39 -8.59 8.98
C LEU A 77 -6.98 -7.99 7.70
N ASN A 78 -8.18 -7.42 7.78
CA ASN A 78 -8.82 -6.80 6.62
C ASN A 78 -8.05 -5.54 6.17
N PHE A 79 -7.48 -4.76 7.10
CA PHE A 79 -6.62 -3.63 6.75
C PHE A 79 -5.35 -4.05 5.97
N TRP A 80 -4.78 -5.19 6.34
CA TRP A 80 -3.59 -5.72 5.70
C TRP A 80 -3.86 -6.27 4.30
N PHE A 81 -4.94 -7.04 4.13
CA PHE A 81 -5.28 -7.72 2.88
C PHE A 81 -6.16 -6.91 1.93
N SER A 82 -7.03 -6.02 2.42
CA SER A 82 -8.04 -5.33 1.61
C SER A 82 -7.43 -4.46 0.51
N ASP A 83 -6.23 -3.91 0.72
CA ASP A 83 -5.56 -3.02 -0.25
C ASP A 83 -4.37 -3.71 -0.94
N LEU A 84 -4.04 -4.95 -0.54
CA LEU A 84 -2.91 -5.72 -1.07
C LEU A 84 -3.17 -6.18 -2.51
N LEU A 85 -4.43 -6.38 -2.89
CA LEU A 85 -4.80 -6.67 -4.28
C LEU A 85 -4.91 -5.39 -5.13
N GLY A 86 -5.25 -4.25 -4.51
CA GLY A 86 -5.40 -2.97 -5.19
C GLY A 86 -4.10 -2.45 -5.80
N GLY A 87 -2.98 -2.57 -5.07
CA GLY A 87 -1.66 -2.14 -5.52
C GLY A 87 -0.87 -3.15 -6.37
N LEU A 88 -1.35 -4.40 -6.47
CA LEU A 88 -0.64 -5.49 -7.14
C LEU A 88 -0.56 -5.29 -8.65
N SER A 89 -1.64 -4.79 -9.26
CA SER A 89 -1.68 -4.50 -10.69
C SER A 89 -0.67 -3.41 -11.07
N SER A 90 -0.63 -2.30 -10.33
CA SER A 90 0.34 -1.21 -10.54
C SER A 90 1.78 -1.66 -10.36
N TYR A 91 2.05 -2.50 -9.36
CA TYR A 91 3.36 -3.11 -9.14
C TYR A 91 3.79 -3.99 -10.31
N ILE A 92 2.96 -4.96 -10.72
CA ILE A 92 3.30 -5.90 -11.80
C ILE A 92 3.52 -5.14 -13.11
N LEU A 93 2.69 -4.14 -13.41
CA LEU A 93 2.77 -3.38 -14.66
C LEU A 93 4.08 -2.58 -14.76
N THR A 94 4.53 -1.96 -13.67
CA THR A 94 5.83 -1.26 -13.66
C THR A 94 7.00 -2.22 -13.60
N TRP A 95 6.89 -3.31 -12.85
CA TRP A 95 7.91 -4.36 -12.77
C TRP A 95 8.22 -4.93 -14.15
N THR A 96 7.21 -5.36 -14.90
CA THR A 96 7.40 -5.93 -16.25
C THR A 96 7.90 -4.90 -17.24
N LEU A 97 7.42 -3.65 -17.16
CA LEU A 97 7.85 -2.57 -18.04
C LEU A 97 9.35 -2.25 -17.87
N PHE A 98 9.80 -2.03 -16.63
CA PHE A 98 11.21 -1.72 -16.37
C PHE A 98 12.13 -2.92 -16.63
N TYR A 99 11.68 -4.14 -16.30
CA TYR A 99 12.42 -5.34 -16.64
C TYR A 99 12.62 -5.48 -18.15
N SER A 100 11.54 -5.29 -18.93
CA SER A 100 11.61 -5.34 -20.40
C SER A 100 12.53 -4.25 -20.93
N LEU A 101 12.46 -3.03 -20.39
CA LEU A 101 13.29 -1.92 -20.84
C LEU A 101 14.79 -2.20 -20.68
N ILE A 102 15.20 -2.78 -19.56
CA ILE A 102 16.61 -2.94 -19.20
C ILE A 102 17.19 -4.23 -19.76
N TYR A 103 16.45 -5.33 -19.67
CA TYR A 103 17.01 -6.67 -19.95
C TYR A 103 16.65 -7.21 -21.34
N VAL A 104 15.64 -6.66 -22.03
CA VAL A 104 15.25 -7.11 -23.38
C VAL A 104 15.86 -6.22 -24.48
N TYR A 105 16.19 -4.97 -24.18
CA TYR A 105 16.80 -4.04 -25.15
C TYR A 105 18.33 -3.96 -25.04
N GLU A 106 18.97 -4.81 -24.23
CA GLU A 106 20.42 -5.07 -24.28
C GLU A 106 20.77 -6.32 -25.11
#